data_AF-A0A842JKG8-F1
#
_entry.id   AF-A0A842JKG8-F1
#
_cell.length_a   1.000
_cell.length_b   1.000
_cell.length_c   1.000
_cell.angle_alpha   90.00
_cell.angle_beta   90.00
_cell.angle_gamma   90.00
#
_symmetry.space_group_name_H-M   'P 1'
#
loop_
_entity.id
_entity.type
_entity.pdbx_description
1 polymer ?
#
loop_
_entity_poly.entity_id
_entity_poly.type
_entity_poly.pdbx_seq_one_letter_code
_entity_poly.pdbx_strand_id
1 'polypeptide(L)'
;MYFSVEQRNGDDSGEHPDVSAQQALEGLRAELDAVDVTLLEAVRQRLEVCLRIGELKRREHIAMMQPGRVHLVHERARQYADSHSLSPEFFDSLYDLLIAETCRLEDLVINATPADERTRHNGNHSHGDDHHVHHSSVPSANVES
;
A
#
# COMPACT_ATOMS: atom_id res chain seq x y z
N MET A 1 31.70 25.26 61.63
CA MET A 1 32.71 26.33 61.50
C MET A 1 32.43 27.05 60.19
N TYR A 2 32.33 28.37 60.25
CA TYR A 2 32.20 29.27 59.10
C TYR A 2 33.44 29.18 58.22
N PHE A 3 33.27 29.11 56.90
CA PHE A 3 34.26 29.61 55.95
C PHE A 3 33.50 30.28 54.79
N SER A 4 33.46 31.60 54.85
CA SER A 4 33.16 32.49 53.72
C SER A 4 34.49 32.94 53.14
N VAL A 5 34.62 32.90 51.81
CA VAL A 5 35.47 33.71 50.92
C VAL A 5 35.09 33.23 49.52
N GLU A 6 34.80 34.00 48.48
CA GLU A 6 34.58 35.42 48.22
C GLU A 6 33.84 35.43 46.87
N GLN A 7 32.91 36.37 46.70
CA GLN A 7 32.36 36.70 45.39
C GLN A 7 33.49 37.17 44.47
N ARG A 8 33.72 36.44 43.37
CA ARG A 8 34.40 36.98 42.19
C ARG A 8 33.35 37.21 41.11
N ASN A 9 32.86 38.45 41.04
CA ASN A 9 32.18 38.97 39.86
C ASN A 9 33.23 39.31 38.79
N GLY A 10 32.94 38.90 37.55
CA GLY A 10 33.58 39.42 36.34
C GLY A 10 34.45 38.39 35.61
N ASP A 11 33.87 37.65 34.67
CA ASP A 11 34.16 37.92 33.27
C ASP A 11 33.03 37.41 32.36
N ASP A 12 32.75 38.22 31.35
CA ASP A 12 31.73 38.08 30.32
C ASP A 12 32.25 37.14 29.22
N SER A 13 31.73 35.91 29.20
CA SER A 13 31.68 35.12 27.98
C SER A 13 30.69 33.98 28.22
N GLY A 14 29.40 34.33 28.17
CA GLY A 14 28.33 33.39 27.88
C GLY A 14 28.51 32.88 26.46
N GLU A 15 29.51 32.01 26.25
CA GLU A 15 29.73 31.33 24.99
C GLU A 15 28.52 30.42 24.76
N HIS A 16 27.55 30.90 23.99
CA HIS A 16 26.21 30.34 23.79
C HIS A 16 26.24 28.87 23.32
N PRO A 17 26.23 27.87 24.22
CA PRO A 17 26.32 26.46 23.82
C PRO A 17 25.01 26.01 23.20
N ASP A 18 23.91 26.63 23.65
CA ASP A 18 22.53 26.36 23.24
C ASP A 18 22.27 26.78 21.78
N VAL A 19 22.86 27.90 21.34
CA VAL A 19 22.74 28.35 19.94
C VAL A 19 23.51 27.42 19.01
N SER A 20 24.69 26.94 19.42
CA SER A 20 25.50 25.97 18.65
C SER A 20 24.82 24.59 18.57
N ALA A 21 24.28 24.10 19.68
CA ALA A 21 23.50 22.85 19.70
C ALA A 21 22.24 22.94 18.84
N GLN A 22 21.53 24.07 18.89
CA GLN A 22 20.35 24.33 18.06
C GLN A 22 20.70 24.40 16.56
N GLN A 23 21.83 25.02 16.21
CA GLN A 23 22.33 25.05 14.83
C GLN A 23 22.71 23.65 14.33
N ALA A 24 23.37 22.83 15.16
CA ALA A 24 23.69 21.45 14.83
C ALA A 24 22.43 20.59 14.63
N LEU A 25 21.42 20.76 15.49
CA LEU A 25 20.13 20.09 15.38
C LEU A 25 19.41 20.46 14.07
N GLU A 26 19.43 21.73 13.69
CA GLU A 26 18.82 22.17 12.43
C GLU A 26 19.54 21.59 11.20
N GLY A 27 20.87 21.47 11.26
CA GLY A 27 21.65 20.80 10.22
C GLY A 27 21.26 19.32 10.06
N LEU A 28 21.11 18.59 11.16
CA LEU A 28 20.68 17.18 11.13
C LEU A 28 19.25 17.01 10.63
N ARG A 29 18.36 17.95 10.92
CA ARG A 29 16.98 17.94 10.39
C ARG A 29 16.96 18.16 8.90
N ALA A 30 17.74 19.12 8.38
CA ALA A 30 17.85 19.32 6.94
C ALA A 30 18.42 18.08 6.22
N GLU A 31 19.37 17.37 6.84
CA GLU A 31 19.87 16.10 6.33
C GLU A 31 18.77 15.02 6.33
N LEU A 32 18.02 14.89 7.42
CA LEU A 32 16.89 13.95 7.52
C LEU A 32 15.82 14.26 6.48
N ASP A 33 15.45 15.52 6.30
CA ASP A 33 14.46 15.94 5.30
C ASP A 33 14.88 15.52 3.88
N ALA A 34 16.18 15.61 3.55
CA ALA A 34 16.70 15.15 2.27
C ALA A 34 16.63 13.62 2.11
N VAL A 35 16.90 12.88 3.19
CA VAL A 35 16.72 11.42 3.22
C VAL A 35 15.25 11.05 3.05
N ASP A 36 14.33 11.75 3.71
CA ASP A 36 12.90 11.52 3.64
C ASP A 36 12.34 11.77 2.24
N VAL A 37 12.80 12.83 1.55
CA VAL A 37 12.46 13.05 0.13
C VAL A 37 12.88 11.86 -0.73
N THR A 38 14.08 11.33 -0.50
CA THR A 38 14.59 10.16 -1.23
C THR A 38 13.77 8.90 -0.92
N LEU A 39 13.39 8.71 0.35
CA LEU A 39 12.57 7.60 0.80
C LEU A 39 11.18 7.63 0.15
N LEU A 40 10.51 8.77 0.17
CA LEU A 40 9.18 8.96 -0.44
C LEU A 40 9.21 8.66 -1.93
N GLU A 41 10.24 9.15 -2.63
CA GLU A 41 10.42 8.90 -4.05
C GLU A 41 10.69 7.41 -4.35
N ALA A 42 11.52 6.73 -3.54
CA ALA A 42 11.77 5.30 -3.67
C ALA A 42 10.50 4.47 -3.44
N VAL A 43 9.68 4.84 -2.45
CA VAL A 43 8.38 4.19 -2.20
C VAL A 43 7.46 4.37 -3.40
N ARG A 44 7.33 5.60 -3.93
CA ARG A 44 6.54 5.88 -5.14
C ARG A 44 6.97 5.00 -6.31
N GLN A 45 8.27 4.97 -6.61
CA GLN A 45 8.83 4.15 -7.69
C GLN A 45 8.56 2.66 -7.50
N ARG A 46 8.69 2.14 -6.27
CA ARG A 46 8.38 0.74 -5.95
C ARG A 46 6.93 0.40 -6.29
N LEU A 47 5.99 1.24 -5.87
CA LEU A 47 4.55 1.03 -6.12
C LEU A 47 4.23 1.05 -7.63
N GLU A 48 4.83 1.98 -8.38
CA GLU A 48 4.65 2.05 -9.84
C GLU A 48 5.17 0.81 -10.57
N VAL A 49 6.34 0.30 -10.18
CA VAL A 49 6.88 -0.95 -10.73
C VAL A 49 5.96 -2.12 -10.40
N CYS A 50 5.45 -2.21 -9.17
CA CYS A 50 4.51 -3.25 -8.78
C CYS A 50 3.21 -3.20 -9.61
N LEU A 51 2.63 -2.02 -9.83
CA LEU A 51 1.46 -1.86 -10.68
C LEU A 51 1.71 -2.32 -12.12
N ARG A 52 2.87 -1.98 -12.69
CA ARG A 52 3.28 -2.45 -14.03
C ARG A 52 3.47 -3.96 -14.08
N ILE A 53 3.98 -4.57 -13.01
CA ILE A 53 4.06 -6.04 -12.87
C ILE A 53 2.66 -6.63 -12.82
N GLY A 54 1.74 -6.06 -12.04
CA GLY A 54 0.35 -6.50 -11.98
C GLY A 54 -0.33 -6.45 -13.34
N GLU A 55 -0.16 -5.36 -14.07
CA GLU A 55 -0.70 -5.20 -15.43
C GLU A 55 -0.17 -6.27 -16.39
N LEU A 56 1.14 -6.50 -16.36
CA LEU A 56 1.77 -7.56 -17.14
C LEU A 56 1.19 -8.94 -16.77
N LYS A 57 1.08 -9.25 -15.48
CA LYS A 57 0.53 -10.53 -15.02
C LYS A 57 -0.91 -10.72 -15.52
N ARG A 58 -1.74 -9.68 -15.46
CA ARG A 58 -3.11 -9.72 -15.98
C ARG A 58 -3.12 -10.02 -17.47
N ARG A 59 -2.36 -9.26 -18.27
CA ARG A 59 -2.33 -9.40 -19.73
C ARG A 59 -1.84 -10.78 -20.18
N GLU A 60 -0.84 -11.33 -19.49
CA GLU A 60 -0.26 -12.63 -19.82
C GLU A 60 -0.93 -13.80 -19.08
N HIS A 61 -2.05 -13.56 -18.38
CA HIS A 61 -2.77 -14.56 -17.56
C HIS A 61 -1.89 -15.28 -16.53
N ILE A 62 -0.88 -14.60 -15.98
CA ILE A 62 -0.02 -15.10 -14.91
C ILE A 62 -0.75 -14.93 -13.58
N ALA A 63 -0.64 -15.93 -12.70
CA ALA A 63 -1.24 -15.88 -11.36
C ALA A 63 -0.75 -14.65 -10.57
N MET A 64 -1.70 -13.87 -10.06
CA MET A 64 -1.42 -12.61 -9.38
C MET A 64 -0.62 -12.83 -8.08
N MET A 65 -1.11 -13.76 -7.26
CA MET A 65 -0.47 -14.17 -6.01
C MET A 65 0.73 -15.07 -6.27
N GLN A 66 1.88 -14.65 -5.75
CA GLN A 66 3.17 -15.35 -5.88
C GLN A 66 3.87 -15.41 -4.51
N PRO A 67 3.49 -16.35 -3.62
CA PRO A 67 4.00 -16.41 -2.24
C PRO A 67 5.53 -16.46 -2.15
N GLY A 68 6.18 -17.16 -3.08
CA GLY A 68 7.65 -17.22 -3.13
C GLY A 68 8.31 -15.86 -3.40
N ARG A 69 7.62 -14.95 -4.12
CA ARG A 69 8.12 -13.57 -4.33
C ARG A 69 8.01 -12.75 -3.05
N VAL A 70 6.92 -12.90 -2.30
CA VAL A 70 6.72 -12.27 -0.99
C VAL A 70 7.78 -12.74 -0.02
N HIS A 71 7.99 -14.06 0.08
CA HIS A 71 9.02 -14.62 0.96
C HIS A 71 10.42 -14.05 0.67
N LEU A 72 10.79 -13.96 -0.62
CA LEU A 72 12.11 -13.44 -1.01
C LEU A 72 12.32 -11.97 -0.64
N VAL A 73 11.29 -11.11 -0.78
CA VAL A 73 11.47 -9.69 -0.43
C VAL A 73 11.64 -9.49 1.07
N HIS A 74 10.92 -10.28 1.89
CA HIS A 74 11.12 -10.29 3.35
C HIS A 74 12.50 -10.83 3.73
N GLU A 75 12.95 -11.93 3.12
CA GLU A 75 14.27 -12.48 3.37
C GLU A 75 15.38 -11.47 3.07
N ARG A 76 15.30 -10.76 1.94
CA ARG A 76 16.24 -9.69 1.59
C ARG A 76 16.19 -8.52 2.56
N ALA A 77 14.99 -8.13 3.02
CA ALA A 77 14.81 -7.06 3.98
C ALA A 77 15.44 -7.41 5.34
N ARG A 78 15.26 -8.65 5.82
CA ARG A 78 15.89 -9.15 7.04
C ARG A 78 17.42 -9.19 6.93
N GLN A 79 17.95 -9.75 5.84
CA GLN A 79 19.40 -9.76 5.58
C GLN A 79 19.99 -8.35 5.52
N TYR A 80 19.26 -7.40 4.92
CA TYR A 80 19.67 -5.99 4.91
C TYR A 80 19.70 -5.42 6.32
N ALA A 81 18.67 -5.65 7.13
CA ALA A 81 18.63 -5.19 8.50
C ALA A 81 19.80 -5.74 9.33
N ASP A 82 20.03 -7.05 9.27
CA ASP A 82 21.12 -7.74 9.97
C ASP A 82 22.50 -7.16 9.61
N SER A 83 22.75 -6.98 8.30
CA SER A 83 24.04 -6.45 7.81
C SER A 83 24.30 -4.99 8.17
N HIS A 84 23.25 -4.23 8.51
CA HIS A 84 23.35 -2.81 8.87
C HIS A 84 23.08 -2.54 10.36
N SER A 85 23.01 -3.59 11.19
CA SER A 85 22.69 -3.48 12.63
C SER A 85 21.34 -2.78 12.90
N LEU A 86 20.36 -3.01 12.04
CA LEU A 86 18.97 -2.54 12.18
C LEU A 86 18.07 -3.68 12.63
N SER A 87 16.89 -3.38 13.18
CA SER A 87 15.93 -4.40 13.62
C SER A 87 15.32 -5.14 12.42
N PRO A 88 15.46 -6.47 12.33
CA PRO A 88 14.79 -7.26 11.30
C PRO A 88 13.26 -7.19 11.41
N GLU A 89 12.73 -7.12 12.64
CA GLU A 89 11.29 -7.03 12.90
C GLU A 89 10.68 -5.72 12.36
N PHE A 90 11.42 -4.62 12.47
CA PHE A 90 11.02 -3.35 11.85
C PHE A 90 10.96 -3.48 10.33
N PHE A 91 11.95 -4.12 9.71
CA PHE A 91 11.97 -4.32 8.26
C PHE A 91 10.88 -5.29 7.78
N ASP A 92 10.56 -6.33 8.54
CA ASP A 92 9.41 -7.18 8.25
C ASP A 92 8.11 -6.36 8.26
N SER A 93 7.90 -5.56 9.31
CA SER A 93 6.71 -4.70 9.44
C SER A 93 6.62 -3.66 8.31
N LEU A 94 7.76 -3.06 7.92
CA LEU A 94 7.83 -2.12 6.81
C LEU A 94 7.44 -2.79 5.49
N TYR A 95 7.96 -3.99 5.23
CA TYR A 95 7.65 -4.71 3.99
C TYR A 95 6.21 -5.24 3.98
N ASP A 96 5.65 -5.63 5.11
CA ASP A 96 4.22 -5.95 5.24
C ASP A 96 3.36 -4.76 4.79
N LEU A 97 3.66 -3.55 5.28
CA LEU A 97 2.93 -2.33 4.89
C LEU A 97 3.07 -2.03 3.38
N LEU A 98 4.28 -2.11 2.83
CA LEU A 98 4.53 -1.85 1.41
C LEU A 98 3.83 -2.87 0.50
N ILE A 99 3.78 -4.14 0.91
CA ILE A 99 3.10 -5.21 0.18
C ILE A 99 1.59 -5.04 0.28
N ALA A 100 1.05 -4.77 1.47
CA ALA A 100 -0.38 -4.54 1.67
C ALA A 100 -0.89 -3.38 0.80
N GLU A 101 -0.14 -2.27 0.74
CA GLU A 101 -0.51 -1.13 -0.11
C GLU A 101 -0.45 -1.49 -1.60
N THR A 102 0.53 -2.30 -2.01
CA THR A 102 0.60 -2.79 -3.39
C THR A 102 -0.64 -3.60 -3.76
N CYS A 103 -1.04 -4.56 -2.92
CA CYS A 103 -2.24 -5.37 -3.14
C CYS A 103 -3.50 -4.49 -3.27
N ARG A 104 -3.64 -3.50 -2.38
CA ARG A 104 -4.78 -2.56 -2.41
C ARG A 104 -4.83 -1.75 -3.71
N LEU A 105 -3.68 -1.27 -4.20
CA LEU A 105 -3.59 -0.52 -5.46
C LEU A 105 -3.86 -1.41 -6.67
N GLU A 106 -3.37 -2.65 -6.67
CA GLU A 106 -3.65 -3.63 -7.71
C GLU A 106 -5.15 -3.93 -7.79
N ASP A 107 -5.83 -4.10 -6.66
CA ASP A 107 -7.29 -4.27 -6.63
C ASP A 107 -8.05 -3.06 -7.19
N LEU A 108 -7.61 -1.86 -6.84
CA LEU A 108 -8.25 -0.62 -7.29
C LEU A 108 -8.09 -0.35 -8.79
N VAL A 109 -6.92 -0.67 -9.36
CA VAL A 109 -6.57 -0.29 -10.74
C VAL A 109 -6.79 -1.44 -11.73
N ILE A 110 -6.43 -2.66 -11.34
CA ILE A 110 -6.38 -3.80 -12.25
C ILE A 110 -7.70 -4.58 -12.21
N ASN A 111 -8.26 -4.78 -11.01
CA ASN A 111 -9.49 -5.56 -10.81
C ASN A 111 -10.78 -4.74 -10.95
N ALA A 112 -10.72 -3.41 -10.89
CA ALA A 112 -11.88 -2.54 -11.16
C ALA A 112 -12.29 -2.48 -12.66
N THR A 113 -11.46 -3.04 -13.56
CA THR A 113 -11.66 -2.93 -15.03
C THR A 113 -12.12 -4.22 -15.73
N PRO A 114 -13.16 -4.94 -15.27
CA PRO A 114 -13.91 -5.80 -16.20
C PRO A 114 -15.44 -5.72 -16.12
N ALA A 115 -16.04 -4.67 -15.55
CA ALA A 115 -17.49 -4.61 -15.33
C ALA A 115 -18.31 -3.64 -16.21
N ASP A 116 -17.70 -2.65 -16.90
CA ASP A 116 -18.49 -1.54 -17.50
C ASP A 116 -18.69 -1.60 -19.04
N GLU A 117 -18.15 -2.61 -19.74
CA GLU A 117 -18.33 -2.73 -21.20
C GLU A 117 -19.44 -3.72 -21.64
N ARG A 118 -20.00 -4.52 -20.73
CA ARG A 118 -21.04 -5.52 -21.10
C ARG A 118 -22.48 -5.01 -21.10
N THR A 119 -22.74 -3.79 -20.64
CA THR A 119 -24.11 -3.25 -20.53
C THR A 119 -24.54 -2.39 -21.74
N ARG A 120 -23.65 -2.12 -22.71
CA ARG A 120 -23.97 -1.26 -23.87
C ARG A 120 -24.46 -2.00 -25.12
N HIS A 121 -24.52 -3.33 -25.13
CA HIS A 121 -24.93 -4.10 -26.31
C HIS A 121 -25.95 -5.21 -25.99
N ASN A 122 -27.08 -4.87 -25.38
CA ASN A 122 -28.31 -5.66 -25.59
C ASN A 122 -29.56 -4.84 -25.25
N GLY A 123 -30.10 -4.16 -26.24
CA GLY A 123 -31.30 -3.36 -26.07
C GLY A 123 -31.94 -2.96 -27.39
N ASN A 124 -32.10 -3.89 -28.32
CA ASN A 124 -33.10 -3.71 -29.37
C ASN A 124 -33.51 -5.03 -30.04
N HIS A 125 -34.55 -5.69 -29.51
CA HIS A 125 -35.50 -6.44 -30.34
C HIS A 125 -36.85 -6.50 -29.62
N SER A 126 -37.75 -5.62 -30.03
CA SER A 126 -39.19 -5.74 -29.80
C SER A 126 -39.89 -5.56 -31.15
N HIS A 127 -40.39 -6.66 -31.69
CA HIS A 127 -41.56 -6.64 -32.56
C HIS A 127 -42.43 -7.81 -32.14
N GLY A 128 -43.56 -7.47 -31.54
CA GLY A 128 -44.61 -8.42 -31.21
C GLY A 128 -45.39 -8.79 -32.45
N ASP A 129 -46.01 -9.96 -32.41
CA ASP A 129 -47.21 -10.23 -33.16
C ASP A 129 -48.18 -11.04 -32.30
N ASP A 130 -49.43 -10.70 -32.51
CA ASP A 130 -50.60 -10.81 -31.64
C ASP A 130 -51.41 -12.12 -31.79
N HIS A 131 -52.27 -12.38 -30.79
CA HIS A 131 -53.59 -13.09 -30.87
C HIS A 131 -53.61 -14.63 -31.11
N HIS A 132 -54.52 -15.49 -30.59
CA HIS A 132 -55.76 -15.41 -29.80
C HIS A 132 -56.15 -16.82 -29.22
N VAL A 133 -56.34 -16.91 -27.90
CA VAL A 133 -57.43 -17.52 -27.07
C VAL A 133 -58.04 -18.94 -27.27
N HIS A 134 -58.30 -19.58 -26.10
CA HIS A 134 -59.34 -20.58 -25.70
C HIS A 134 -59.04 -22.07 -25.99
N HIS A 135 -59.14 -23.04 -25.06
CA HIS A 135 -60.23 -23.30 -24.11
C HIS A 135 -59.81 -24.24 -22.94
N SER A 136 -60.53 -24.14 -21.82
CA SER A 136 -60.46 -24.89 -20.55
C SER A 136 -60.87 -26.38 -20.64
N SER A 137 -60.27 -27.26 -19.80
CA SER A 137 -60.94 -28.21 -18.88
C SER A 137 -59.94 -29.14 -18.17
N VAL A 138 -60.10 -29.29 -16.85
CA VAL A 138 -59.53 -30.34 -15.98
C VAL A 138 -60.71 -31.23 -15.51
N PRO A 139 -60.56 -32.30 -14.69
CA PRO A 139 -59.59 -33.39 -14.58
C PRO A 139 -60.28 -34.78 -14.72
N SER A 140 -59.55 -35.90 -14.75
CA SER A 140 -60.03 -37.18 -14.17
C SER A 140 -58.93 -38.23 -13.99
N ALA A 141 -59.18 -39.06 -12.97
CA ALA A 141 -58.35 -40.08 -12.34
C ALA A 141 -58.20 -41.39 -13.12
N ASN A 142 -57.22 -42.22 -12.70
CA ASN A 142 -57.25 -43.69 -12.49
C ASN A 142 -55.81 -44.14 -12.15
N VAL A 143 -55.45 -44.81 -11.03
CA VAL A 143 -55.86 -46.09 -10.41
C VAL A 143 -55.26 -47.33 -11.09
N GLU A 144 -54.66 -48.20 -10.24
CA GLU A 144 -54.19 -49.60 -10.42
C GLU A 144 -52.89 -49.83 -11.22
N SER A 145 -51.91 -50.67 -10.79
CA SER A 145 -51.77 -51.67 -9.72
C SER A 145 -50.30 -51.73 -9.24
#